data_AF-A0A840NLX4-F1
#
_entry.id   AF-A0A840NLX4-F1
#
_cell.length_a   1.000
_cell.length_b   1.000
_cell.length_c   1.000
_cell.angle_alpha   90.00
_cell.angle_beta   90.00
_cell.angle_gamma   90.00
#
_symmetry.space_group_name_H-M   'P 1'
#
loop_
_entity.id
_entity.type
_entity.pdbx_description
1 polymer ?
#
loop_
_entity_poly.entity_id
_entity_poly.type
_entity_poly.pdbx_seq_one_letter_code
_entity_poly.pdbx_strand_id
1 'polypeptide(L)'
;MSRTRTLDTPGNSTGTAPEFLVRPEMLDLVAPPGDRGGMIIGAGPNREPMTASILRPEPTRLVTVGGLYLARQIALRAIAAGAWVHVATGRPAAWRAVEQAAGRTPDGKPAPVFSFRRLAPYDLPRGSEDAPLLIIHDGGAVPQEMFAPRTPWQTTMYVLPYLHPQAGSGTAANAADLILLQRLPLQQAQLAARFWYFEPQRRQQQIQQLTQLSDDSVIALGDMMWRPITLVSGAKEREILGPIRRGD
;
A
#
# COMPACT_ATOMS: atom_id res chain seq x y z
N MET A 1 -46.11 -6.30 -6.84
CA MET A 1 -44.88 -6.19 -7.66
C MET A 1 -44.54 -4.72 -7.85
N SER A 2 -43.67 -4.16 -7.02
CA SER A 2 -43.27 -2.75 -7.14
C SER A 2 -41.92 -2.69 -7.85
N ARG A 3 -41.92 -2.19 -9.09
CA ARG A 3 -40.72 -1.95 -9.89
C ARG A 3 -40.08 -0.64 -9.44
N THR A 4 -39.15 -0.69 -8.50
CA THR A 4 -38.24 0.44 -8.27
C THR A 4 -37.18 0.40 -9.35
N ARG A 5 -37.37 1.25 -10.36
CA ARG A 5 -36.47 1.41 -11.50
C ARG A 5 -35.21 2.11 -10.99
N THR A 6 -34.12 1.37 -10.82
CA THR A 6 -32.78 1.93 -10.64
C THR A 6 -32.47 2.81 -11.85
N LEU A 7 -32.35 4.12 -11.60
CA LEU A 7 -31.77 5.06 -12.56
C LEU A 7 -30.27 5.03 -12.34
N ASP A 8 -29.63 3.92 -12.72
CA ASP A 8 -28.19 3.84 -12.81
C ASP A 8 -27.79 4.64 -14.06
N THR A 9 -27.44 5.91 -13.85
CA THR A 9 -26.77 6.68 -14.90
C THR A 9 -25.28 6.34 -14.77
N PRO A 10 -24.69 5.57 -15.70
CA PRO A 10 -23.28 5.23 -15.61
C PRO A 10 -22.44 6.51 -15.68
N GLY A 11 -21.66 6.75 -14.63
CA GLY A 11 -20.58 7.73 -14.66
C GLY A 11 -19.42 7.26 -15.53
N ASN A 12 -18.43 8.12 -15.74
CA ASN A 12 -17.35 7.87 -16.69
C ASN A 12 -16.52 6.65 -16.26
N SER A 13 -16.51 5.58 -17.08
CA SER A 13 -15.92 4.27 -16.72
C SER A 13 -14.39 4.23 -16.77
N THR A 14 -13.73 5.38 -16.73
CA THR A 14 -12.26 5.50 -16.80
C THR A 14 -11.58 5.43 -15.43
N GLY A 15 -12.33 5.32 -14.33
CA GLY A 15 -11.84 5.22 -12.96
C GLY A 15 -11.61 3.77 -12.48
N THR A 16 -10.88 3.61 -11.39
CA THR A 16 -10.62 2.31 -10.73
C THR A 16 -11.84 1.71 -10.02
N ALA A 17 -12.96 2.44 -9.97
CA ALA A 17 -14.23 2.02 -9.41
C ALA A 17 -15.38 2.58 -10.26
N PRO A 18 -16.53 1.90 -10.32
CA PRO A 18 -17.71 2.41 -11.02
C PRO A 18 -18.24 3.67 -10.34
N GLU A 19 -18.60 4.66 -11.15
CA GLU A 19 -19.21 5.91 -10.69
C GLU A 19 -20.73 5.87 -10.90
N PHE A 20 -21.50 6.24 -9.88
CA PHE A 20 -22.96 6.31 -9.93
C PHE A 20 -23.42 7.68 -9.43
N LEU A 21 -24.31 8.33 -10.17
CA LEU A 21 -25.00 9.54 -9.70
C LEU A 21 -26.27 9.12 -8.95
N VAL A 22 -26.32 9.41 -7.65
CA VAL A 22 -27.46 9.10 -6.78
C VAL A 22 -27.91 10.34 -6.01
N ARG A 23 -29.18 10.34 -5.55
CA ARG A 23 -29.67 11.39 -4.65
C ARG A 23 -29.07 11.20 -3.25
N PRO A 24 -28.78 12.26 -2.47
CA PRO A 24 -28.12 12.13 -1.16
C PRO A 24 -28.85 11.20 -0.19
N GLU A 25 -30.19 11.17 -0.22
CA GLU A 25 -31.00 10.32 0.67
C GLU A 25 -30.82 8.82 0.37
N MET A 26 -30.31 8.47 -0.81
CA MET A 26 -29.99 7.08 -1.16
C MET A 26 -28.69 6.60 -0.49
N LEU A 27 -27.83 7.50 0.00
CA LEU A 27 -26.60 7.12 0.69
C LEU A 27 -26.88 6.42 2.02
N ASP A 28 -27.98 6.76 2.70
CA ASP A 28 -28.41 6.11 3.95
C ASP A 28 -28.81 4.63 3.73
N LEU A 29 -29.12 4.25 2.49
CA LEU A 29 -29.44 2.88 2.09
C LEU A 29 -28.20 2.11 1.60
N VAL A 30 -27.06 2.78 1.43
CA VAL A 30 -25.81 2.16 1.05
C VAL A 30 -25.20 1.54 2.31
N ALA A 31 -25.42 0.24 2.48
CA ALA A 31 -24.61 -0.58 3.37
C ALA A 31 -23.52 -1.24 2.52
N PRO A 32 -22.33 -0.63 2.40
CA PRO A 32 -21.25 -1.31 1.68
C PRO A 32 -20.95 -2.63 2.40
N PRO A 33 -20.64 -3.71 1.66
CA PRO A 33 -20.24 -4.96 2.29
C PRO A 33 -19.04 -4.70 3.21
N GLY A 34 -19.22 -4.88 4.52
CA GLY A 34 -18.17 -4.70 5.51
C GLY A 34 -17.04 -5.74 5.41
N ASP A 35 -17.26 -6.81 4.64
CA ASP A 35 -16.32 -7.92 4.42
C ASP A 35 -15.29 -7.63 3.33
N ARG A 36 -15.52 -6.62 2.48
CA ARG A 36 -14.67 -6.24 1.34
C ARG A 36 -14.17 -4.80 1.43
N GLY A 37 -14.07 -4.28 2.65
CA GLY A 37 -13.44 -2.99 2.94
C GLY A 37 -11.92 -3.06 2.83
N GLY A 38 -11.31 -2.01 2.30
CA GLY A 38 -9.85 -1.92 2.22
C GLY A 38 -9.39 -0.85 1.26
N MET A 39 -8.09 -0.58 1.30
CA MET A 39 -7.47 0.35 0.38
C MET A 39 -7.17 -0.36 -0.94
N ILE A 40 -7.50 0.26 -2.07
CA ILE A 40 -7.15 -0.25 -3.39
C ILE A 40 -5.62 -0.23 -3.53
N ILE A 41 -5.01 -1.38 -3.82
CA ILE A 41 -3.56 -1.53 -4.02
C ILE A 41 -3.17 -1.74 -5.49
N GLY A 42 -4.16 -2.04 -6.35
CA GLY A 42 -3.95 -2.20 -7.79
C GLY A 42 -5.15 -2.86 -8.45
N ALA A 43 -4.90 -3.55 -9.56
CA ALA A 43 -5.90 -4.31 -10.30
C ALA A 43 -5.48 -5.77 -10.45
N GLY A 44 -6.45 -6.67 -10.48
CA GLY A 44 -6.24 -8.08 -10.75
C GLY A 44 -6.13 -8.37 -12.25
N PRO A 45 -5.95 -9.65 -12.64
CA PRO A 45 -5.77 -10.05 -14.03
C PRO A 45 -6.93 -9.67 -14.97
N ASN A 46 -8.15 -9.54 -14.44
CA ASN A 46 -9.34 -9.15 -15.20
C ASN A 46 -9.65 -7.65 -15.08
N ARG A 47 -8.69 -6.84 -14.61
CA ARG A 47 -8.83 -5.41 -14.32
C ARG A 47 -9.82 -5.07 -13.21
N GLU A 48 -10.19 -6.04 -12.40
CA GLU A 48 -10.95 -5.82 -11.17
C GLU A 48 -10.10 -5.11 -10.11
N PRO A 49 -10.65 -4.17 -9.33
CA PRO A 49 -9.89 -3.51 -8.27
C PRO A 49 -9.49 -4.54 -7.20
N MET A 50 -8.21 -4.53 -6.82
CA MET A 50 -7.67 -5.34 -5.73
C MET A 50 -7.49 -4.46 -4.50
N THR A 51 -8.12 -4.86 -3.39
CA THR A 51 -8.07 -4.18 -2.11
C THR A 51 -7.28 -4.98 -1.08
N ALA A 52 -6.71 -4.27 -0.12
CA ALA A 52 -6.13 -4.86 1.08
C ALA A 52 -6.53 -4.06 2.32
N SER A 53 -6.78 -4.75 3.43
CA SER A 53 -7.12 -4.16 4.72
C SER A 53 -5.86 -3.60 5.41
N ILE A 54 -5.22 -2.63 4.77
CA ILE A 54 -4.01 -1.95 5.26
C ILE A 54 -4.33 -1.05 6.45
N LEU A 55 -5.55 -0.51 6.54
CA LEU A 55 -6.03 0.31 7.65
C LEU A 55 -7.19 -0.47 8.29
N ARG A 56 -6.94 -1.14 9.42
CA ARG A 56 -7.88 -2.09 10.04
C ARG A 56 -7.80 -2.04 11.57
N PRO A 57 -8.79 -2.56 12.32
CA PRO A 57 -8.77 -2.61 13.79
C PRO A 57 -7.77 -3.64 14.38
N GLU A 58 -6.64 -3.86 13.72
CA GLU A 58 -5.57 -4.77 14.12
C GLU A 58 -4.20 -4.13 13.83
N PRO A 59 -3.18 -4.33 14.68
CA PRO A 59 -1.81 -3.94 14.35
C PRO A 59 -1.34 -4.68 13.09
N THR A 60 -0.86 -3.95 12.10
CA THR A 60 -0.56 -4.53 10.78
C THR A 60 0.87 -4.24 10.34
N ARG A 61 1.59 -5.25 9.85
CA ARG A 61 2.91 -5.12 9.22
C ARG A 61 2.79 -5.34 7.72
N LEU A 62 3.33 -4.39 6.97
CA LEU A 62 3.43 -4.45 5.53
C LEU A 62 4.90 -4.39 5.12
N VAL A 63 5.30 -5.21 4.15
CA VAL A 63 6.63 -5.12 3.53
C VAL A 63 6.46 -4.84 2.05
N THR A 64 7.21 -3.87 1.54
CA THR A 64 7.34 -3.64 0.10
C THR A 64 8.79 -3.89 -0.31
N VAL A 65 9.01 -4.65 -1.38
CA VAL A 65 10.36 -4.92 -1.91
C VAL A 65 10.45 -4.46 -3.35
N GLY A 66 11.39 -3.55 -3.62
CA GLY A 66 11.64 -2.98 -4.93
C GLY A 66 11.76 -1.46 -4.88
N GLY A 67 10.94 -0.74 -5.64
CA GLY A 67 10.99 0.70 -5.81
C GLY A 67 10.13 1.49 -4.82
N LEU A 68 10.48 2.76 -4.67
CA LEU A 68 9.78 3.71 -3.79
C LEU A 68 8.40 4.12 -4.34
N TYR A 69 8.16 3.95 -5.64
CA TYR A 69 6.90 4.29 -6.31
C TYR A 69 5.69 3.67 -5.60
N LEU A 70 5.71 2.36 -5.37
CA LEU A 70 4.63 1.64 -4.71
C LEU A 70 4.37 2.16 -3.30
N ALA A 71 5.43 2.40 -2.52
CA ALA A 71 5.31 2.92 -1.16
C ALA A 71 4.69 4.34 -1.14
N ARG A 72 5.06 5.21 -2.07
CA ARG A 72 4.44 6.54 -2.21
C ARG A 72 2.99 6.47 -2.69
N GLN A 73 2.67 5.54 -3.58
CA GLN A 73 1.30 5.33 -4.02
C GLN A 73 0.43 4.87 -2.86
N ILE A 74 0.90 3.91 -2.06
CA ILE A 74 0.24 3.47 -0.82
C ILE A 74 0.07 4.64 0.15
N ALA A 75 1.10 5.48 0.31
CA ALA A 75 1.01 6.69 1.15
C ALA A 75 -0.08 7.66 0.67
N LEU A 76 -0.11 8.00 -0.63
CA LEU A 76 -1.15 8.89 -1.19
C LEU A 76 -2.55 8.33 -0.98
N ARG A 77 -2.73 7.03 -1.22
CA ARG A 77 -4.03 6.38 -1.03
C ARG A 77 -4.43 6.31 0.43
N ALA A 78 -3.48 6.10 1.33
CA ALA A 78 -3.74 6.12 2.76
C ALA A 78 -4.18 7.52 3.22
N ILE A 79 -3.51 8.59 2.77
CA ILE A 79 -3.93 9.98 3.02
C ILE A 79 -5.34 10.22 2.49
N ALA A 80 -5.62 9.78 1.25
CA ALA A 80 -6.95 9.93 0.64
C ALA A 80 -8.03 9.14 1.39
N ALA A 81 -7.66 8.06 2.08
CA ALA A 81 -8.53 7.29 2.96
C ALA A 81 -8.61 7.85 4.41
N GLY A 82 -8.04 9.03 4.67
CA GLY A 82 -8.08 9.68 5.99
C GLY A 82 -6.97 9.28 6.96
N ALA A 83 -6.01 8.46 6.53
CA ALA A 83 -4.91 8.05 7.39
C ALA A 83 -3.90 9.18 7.62
N TRP A 84 -3.37 9.20 8.84
CA TRP A 84 -2.17 9.94 9.19
C TRP A 84 -0.96 9.14 8.76
N VAL A 85 -0.11 9.73 7.93
CA VAL A 85 1.05 9.07 7.35
C VAL A 85 2.33 9.68 7.90
N HIS A 86 3.13 8.86 8.55
CA HIS A 86 4.42 9.22 9.13
C HIS A 86 5.54 8.46 8.43
N VAL A 87 6.44 9.15 7.74
CA VAL A 87 7.57 8.52 7.04
C VAL A 87 8.87 8.73 7.83
N ALA A 88 9.46 7.66 8.34
CA ALA A 88 10.83 7.67 8.81
C ALA A 88 11.75 7.35 7.62
N THR A 89 12.55 8.32 7.16
CA THR A 89 13.36 8.18 5.93
C THR A 89 14.73 8.84 6.05
N GLY A 90 15.73 8.22 5.41
CA GLY A 90 17.05 8.82 5.17
C GLY A 90 17.10 9.74 3.94
N ARG A 91 16.04 9.75 3.12
CA ARG A 91 15.97 10.45 1.82
C ARG A 91 14.72 11.32 1.71
N PRO A 92 14.57 12.36 2.56
CA PRO A 92 13.36 13.19 2.62
C PRO A 92 12.98 13.84 1.28
N ALA A 93 13.97 14.20 0.44
CA ALA A 93 13.73 14.76 -0.89
C ALA A 93 12.84 13.85 -1.76
N ALA A 94 12.99 12.53 -1.60
CA ALA A 94 12.23 11.54 -2.34
C ALA A 94 10.75 11.52 -1.95
N TRP A 95 10.34 12.12 -0.82
CA TRP A 95 8.95 12.12 -0.33
C TRP A 95 8.23 13.46 -0.52
N ARG A 96 8.92 14.48 -1.05
CA ARG A 96 8.39 15.85 -1.18
C ARG A 96 7.13 15.95 -2.04
N ALA A 97 7.01 15.18 -3.11
CA ALA A 97 5.81 15.19 -3.95
C ALA A 97 4.56 14.72 -3.18
N VAL A 98 4.70 13.73 -2.31
CA VAL A 98 3.60 13.23 -1.46
C VAL A 98 3.23 14.27 -0.40
N GLU A 99 4.22 14.92 0.23
CA GLU A 99 4.00 16.01 1.19
C GLU A 99 3.22 17.18 0.57
N GLN A 100 3.59 17.59 -0.65
CA GLN A 100 2.92 18.67 -1.36
C GLN A 100 1.47 18.29 -1.73
N ALA A 101 1.26 17.04 -2.13
CA ALA A 101 -0.06 16.51 -2.46
C ALA A 101 -0.99 16.35 -1.26
N ALA A 102 -0.43 16.15 -0.06
CA ALA A 102 -1.20 16.10 1.19
C ALA A 102 -1.91 17.43 1.53
N GLY A 103 -1.52 18.51 0.85
CA GLY A 103 -2.16 19.81 0.97
C GLY A 103 -1.55 20.70 2.05
N ARG A 104 -2.19 21.84 2.27
CA ARG A 104 -1.77 22.87 3.22
C ARG A 104 -2.93 23.28 4.12
N THR A 105 -2.61 23.72 5.33
CA THR A 105 -3.55 24.41 6.21
C THR A 105 -3.91 25.79 5.63
N PRO A 106 -4.99 26.43 6.10
CA PRO A 106 -5.33 27.80 5.68
C PRO A 106 -4.18 28.81 5.85
N ASP A 107 -3.34 28.61 6.88
CA ASP A 107 -2.15 29.43 7.13
C ASP A 107 -0.95 29.09 6.22
N GLY A 108 -1.14 28.23 5.22
CA GLY A 108 -0.10 27.84 4.25
C GLY A 108 0.93 26.82 4.73
N LYS A 109 0.78 26.28 5.95
CA LYS A 109 1.68 25.24 6.49
C LYS A 109 1.33 23.86 5.89
N PRO A 110 2.29 22.91 5.77
CA PRO A 110 1.97 21.55 5.35
C PRO A 110 0.88 20.92 6.22
N ALA A 111 -0.04 20.18 5.60
CA ALA A 111 -1.10 19.50 6.33
C ALA A 111 -0.51 18.45 7.29
N PRO A 112 -1.00 18.34 8.54
CA PRO A 112 -0.41 17.45 9.55
C PRO A 112 -0.61 15.96 9.23
N VAL A 113 -1.52 15.63 8.31
CA VAL A 113 -1.83 14.25 7.88
C VAL A 113 -0.65 13.55 7.21
N PHE A 114 0.38 14.30 6.77
CA PHE A 114 1.62 13.73 6.27
C PHE A 114 2.81 14.41 6.93
N SER A 115 3.75 13.60 7.43
CA SER A 115 5.03 14.11 7.89
C SER A 115 6.13 13.10 7.60
N PHE A 116 7.36 13.60 7.50
CA PHE A 116 8.52 12.72 7.52
C PHE A 116 9.57 13.22 8.51
N ARG A 117 10.31 12.28 9.09
CA ARG A 117 11.39 12.54 10.05
C ARG A 117 12.61 11.69 9.71
N ARG A 118 13.74 12.03 10.34
CA ARG A 118 14.94 11.18 10.33
C ARG A 118 14.62 9.81 10.92
N LEU A 119 15.41 8.81 10.54
CA LEU A 119 15.33 7.42 11.03
C LEU A 119 15.77 7.35 12.52
N ALA A 120 14.88 7.75 13.42
CA ALA A 120 15.05 7.65 14.86
C ALA A 120 13.69 7.41 15.50
N PRO A 121 13.59 6.68 16.63
CA PRO A 121 12.34 6.56 17.38
C PRO A 121 11.83 7.92 17.87
N TYR A 122 10.51 8.13 17.80
CA TYR A 122 9.83 9.30 18.35
C TYR A 122 8.38 8.95 18.70
N ASP A 123 7.74 9.80 19.51
CA ASP A 123 6.36 9.60 19.92
C ASP A 123 5.41 9.71 18.72
N LEU A 124 4.64 8.66 18.52
CA LEU A 124 3.63 8.56 17.47
C LEU A 124 2.24 8.83 18.06
N PRO A 125 1.34 9.43 17.28
CA PRO A 125 -0.07 9.49 17.67
C PRO A 125 -0.63 8.07 17.78
N ARG A 126 -1.75 7.92 18.49
CA ARG A 126 -2.48 6.65 18.52
C ARG A 126 -3.41 6.59 17.31
N GLY A 127 -3.35 5.50 16.55
CA GLY A 127 -4.31 5.27 15.47
C GLY A 127 -5.72 5.06 16.02
N SER A 128 -6.71 5.50 15.25
CA SER A 128 -8.15 5.24 15.48
C SER A 128 -8.83 4.90 14.16
N GLU A 129 -10.12 4.56 14.21
CA GLU A 129 -10.92 4.33 13.01
C GLU A 129 -11.05 5.59 12.15
N ASP A 130 -11.29 6.75 12.77
CA ASP A 130 -11.41 8.04 12.07
C ASP A 130 -10.04 8.64 11.65
N ALA A 131 -8.96 8.20 12.27
CA ALA A 131 -7.60 8.62 11.97
C ALA A 131 -6.62 7.43 12.05
N PRO A 132 -6.66 6.50 11.08
CA PRO A 132 -5.74 5.38 11.06
C PRO A 132 -4.30 5.88 10.91
N LEU A 133 -3.35 5.19 11.51
CA LEU A 133 -1.93 5.55 11.48
C LEU A 133 -1.17 4.62 10.54
N LEU A 134 -0.57 5.17 9.49
CA LEU A 134 0.40 4.48 8.64
C LEU A 134 1.80 5.04 8.90
N ILE A 135 2.70 4.20 9.41
CA ILE A 135 4.12 4.51 9.56
C ILE A 135 4.88 3.85 8.43
N ILE A 136 5.70 4.61 7.71
CA ILE A 136 6.52 4.11 6.62
C ILE A 136 7.99 4.20 7.03
N HIS A 137 8.65 3.06 7.14
CA HIS A 137 10.06 2.96 7.44
C HIS A 137 10.87 2.75 6.15
N ASP A 138 11.38 3.85 5.60
CA ASP A 138 12.22 3.93 4.40
C ASP A 138 13.69 4.10 4.81
N GLY A 139 14.24 3.05 5.42
CA GLY A 139 15.55 3.05 6.07
C GLY A 139 16.64 2.20 5.40
N GLY A 140 16.36 1.60 4.23
CA GLY A 140 17.30 0.73 3.52
C GLY A 140 16.90 -0.75 3.56
N ALA A 141 17.80 -1.62 3.10
CA ALA A 141 17.49 -3.03 2.81
C ALA A 141 17.45 -3.95 4.05
N VAL A 142 17.94 -3.49 5.20
CA VAL A 142 17.88 -4.22 6.47
C VAL A 142 17.01 -3.39 7.43
N PRO A 143 15.72 -3.72 7.58
CA PRO A 143 14.81 -2.93 8.40
C PRO A 143 15.16 -3.09 9.88
N GLN A 144 15.10 -1.97 10.62
CA GLN A 144 15.12 -1.98 12.08
C GLN A 144 13.69 -1.81 12.58
N GLU A 145 13.27 -2.61 13.55
CA GLU A 145 11.91 -2.56 14.11
C GLU A 145 11.76 -1.39 15.11
N MET A 146 11.96 -0.17 14.63
CA MET A 146 11.82 1.06 15.44
C MET A 146 10.36 1.38 15.77
N PHE A 147 9.45 1.00 14.87
CA PHE A 147 8.03 1.37 14.93
C PHE A 147 7.14 0.13 14.81
N ALA A 148 7.43 -0.93 15.56
CA ALA A 148 6.55 -2.11 15.60
C ALA A 148 5.08 -1.66 15.79
N PRO A 149 4.12 -2.18 14.99
CA PRO A 149 2.72 -1.88 15.20
C PRO A 149 2.25 -2.56 16.48
N ARG A 150 1.62 -1.80 17.39
CA ARG A 150 1.24 -2.28 18.73
C ARG A 150 -0.23 -2.02 19.09
N THR A 151 -0.94 -1.26 18.27
CA THR A 151 -2.33 -0.86 18.53
C THR A 151 -3.22 -1.12 17.30
N PRO A 152 -4.54 -1.34 17.48
CA PRO A 152 -5.49 -1.29 16.39
C PRO A 152 -5.33 -0.03 15.55
N TRP A 153 -5.64 -0.11 14.25
CA TRP A 153 -5.53 1.02 13.31
C TRP A 153 -4.12 1.59 13.16
N GLN A 154 -3.08 0.84 13.56
CA GLN A 154 -1.68 1.17 13.33
C GLN A 154 -1.06 0.16 12.36
N THR A 155 -0.54 0.69 11.26
CA THR A 155 0.16 -0.07 10.24
C THR A 155 1.58 0.42 10.08
N THR A 156 2.54 -0.49 10.12
CA THR A 156 3.94 -0.18 9.83
C THR A 156 4.36 -0.85 8.54
N MET A 157 4.69 -0.03 7.54
CA MET A 157 5.22 -0.45 6.26
C MET A 157 6.75 -0.33 6.22
N TYR A 158 7.45 -1.42 5.97
CA TYR A 158 8.88 -1.42 5.71
C TYR A 158 9.14 -1.37 4.19
N VAL A 159 9.91 -0.38 3.75
CA VAL A 159 10.25 -0.19 2.34
C VAL A 159 11.68 -0.67 2.10
N LEU A 160 11.81 -1.81 1.43
CA LEU A 160 13.09 -2.42 1.11
C LEU A 160 13.45 -2.14 -0.35
N PRO A 161 14.57 -1.43 -0.64
CA PRO A 161 14.99 -1.17 -2.03
C PRO A 161 15.34 -2.46 -2.79
N TYR A 162 15.75 -3.49 -2.05
CA TYR A 162 16.04 -4.83 -2.51
C TYR A 162 16.00 -5.78 -1.31
N LEU A 163 15.93 -7.09 -1.56
CA LEU A 163 15.93 -8.08 -0.49
C LEU A 163 17.36 -8.44 -0.07
N HIS A 164 17.77 -8.01 1.12
CA HIS A 164 19.08 -8.35 1.69
C HIS A 164 19.00 -9.64 2.53
N PRO A 165 20.04 -10.50 2.57
CA PRO A 165 20.05 -11.74 3.37
C PRO A 165 19.76 -11.54 4.87
N GLN A 166 20.10 -10.38 5.43
CA GLN A 166 19.83 -10.05 6.84
C GLN A 166 18.43 -9.47 7.07
N ALA A 167 17.65 -9.18 6.02
CA ALA A 167 16.30 -8.64 6.19
C ALA A 167 15.37 -9.64 6.92
N GLY A 168 15.57 -10.93 6.67
CA GLY A 168 14.85 -12.02 7.35
C GLY A 168 15.45 -12.43 8.70
N SER A 169 16.43 -11.69 9.26
CA SER A 169 16.93 -11.96 10.61
C SER A 169 16.04 -11.34 11.69
N GLY A 170 15.20 -10.38 11.33
CA GLY A 170 14.28 -9.69 12.23
C GLY A 170 12.80 -10.03 11.98
N THR A 171 11.97 -9.64 12.94
CA THR A 171 10.50 -9.71 12.92
C THR A 171 9.88 -8.81 11.85
N ALA A 172 10.50 -7.68 11.53
CA ALA A 172 9.97 -6.69 10.58
C ALA A 172 9.58 -7.28 9.21
N ALA A 173 10.41 -8.19 8.67
CA ALA A 173 10.12 -8.84 7.39
C ALA A 173 9.40 -10.19 7.54
N ASN A 174 9.76 -11.00 8.55
CA ASN A 174 9.22 -12.35 8.71
C ASN A 174 7.78 -12.40 9.24
N ALA A 175 7.40 -11.44 10.08
CA ALA A 175 6.06 -11.36 10.69
C ALA A 175 5.15 -10.39 9.95
N ALA A 176 5.40 -10.16 8.65
CA ALA A 176 4.60 -9.30 7.81
C ALA A 176 3.26 -9.97 7.48
N ASP A 177 2.16 -9.23 7.64
CA ASP A 177 0.82 -9.68 7.30
C ASP A 177 0.58 -9.63 5.77
N LEU A 178 1.22 -8.65 5.12
CA LEU A 178 1.19 -8.46 3.68
C LEU A 178 2.60 -8.13 3.17
N ILE A 179 3.01 -8.80 2.09
CA ILE A 179 4.25 -8.53 1.37
C ILE A 179 3.93 -8.20 -0.07
N LEU A 180 4.46 -7.10 -0.59
CA LEU A 180 4.32 -6.68 -1.97
C LEU A 180 5.68 -6.70 -2.66
N LEU A 181 5.84 -7.61 -3.62
CA LEU A 181 7.09 -7.85 -4.34
C LEU A 181 6.99 -7.32 -5.77
N GLN A 182 7.80 -6.32 -6.12
CA GLN A 182 8.06 -5.99 -7.53
C GLN A 182 9.07 -6.97 -8.14
N ARG A 183 9.42 -6.78 -9.43
CA ARG A 183 10.45 -7.59 -10.10
C ARG A 183 11.71 -7.72 -9.23
N LEU A 184 12.19 -8.94 -9.03
CA LEU A 184 13.40 -9.25 -8.27
C LEU A 184 14.46 -9.94 -9.15
N PRO A 185 15.77 -9.65 -8.96
CA PRO A 185 16.81 -10.49 -9.54
C PRO A 185 16.72 -11.92 -8.99
N LEU A 186 17.19 -12.90 -9.76
CA LEU A 186 17.06 -14.33 -9.41
C LEU A 186 17.52 -14.65 -7.98
N GLN A 187 18.68 -14.13 -7.56
CA GLN A 187 19.21 -14.36 -6.21
C GLN A 187 18.29 -13.81 -5.11
N GLN A 188 17.64 -12.66 -5.34
CA GLN A 188 16.69 -12.09 -4.38
C GLN A 188 15.34 -12.82 -4.41
N ALA A 189 14.89 -13.32 -5.57
CA ALA A 189 13.69 -14.15 -5.66
C ALA A 189 13.88 -15.49 -4.92
N GLN A 190 15.07 -16.11 -5.04
CA GLN A 190 15.43 -17.29 -4.25
C GLN A 190 15.47 -16.98 -2.75
N LEU A 191 15.98 -15.81 -2.36
CA LEU A 191 15.97 -15.36 -0.96
C LEU A 191 14.55 -15.13 -0.45
N ALA A 192 13.65 -14.55 -1.25
CA ALA A 192 12.25 -14.35 -0.89
C ALA A 192 11.56 -15.69 -0.56
N ALA A 193 11.84 -16.73 -1.34
CA ALA A 193 11.34 -18.09 -1.09
C ALA A 193 11.91 -18.75 0.18
N ARG A 194 12.92 -18.16 0.82
CA ARG A 194 13.45 -18.58 2.13
C ARG A 194 12.79 -17.84 3.29
N PHE A 195 12.30 -16.63 3.06
CA PHE A 195 11.69 -15.79 4.11
C PHE A 195 10.18 -16.00 4.19
N TRP A 196 9.53 -16.12 3.04
CA TRP A 196 8.07 -16.17 2.95
C TRP A 196 7.60 -17.47 2.30
N TYR A 197 6.33 -17.78 2.53
CA TYR A 197 5.71 -18.98 1.99
C TYR A 197 5.61 -18.91 0.46
N PHE A 198 6.21 -19.90 -0.19
CA PHE A 198 6.05 -20.20 -1.61
C PHE A 198 5.51 -21.62 -1.70
N GLU A 199 4.54 -21.86 -2.57
CA GLU A 199 3.91 -23.18 -2.75
C GLU A 199 4.99 -24.20 -3.15
N PRO A 200 5.23 -25.29 -2.39
CA PRO A 200 6.33 -26.21 -2.65
C PRO A 200 6.35 -26.78 -4.08
N GLN A 201 5.16 -27.09 -4.63
CA GLN A 201 5.00 -27.65 -5.98
C GLN A 201 5.27 -26.62 -7.08
N ARG A 202 5.04 -25.33 -6.82
CA ARG A 202 5.18 -24.25 -7.81
C ARG A 202 6.36 -23.32 -7.53
N ARG A 203 7.14 -23.57 -6.48
CA ARG A 203 8.23 -22.69 -6.01
C ARG A 203 9.14 -22.22 -7.13
N GLN A 204 9.56 -23.14 -8.01
CA GLN A 204 10.46 -22.78 -9.11
C GLN A 204 9.79 -21.85 -10.13
N GLN A 205 8.51 -22.08 -10.44
CA GLN A 205 7.71 -21.22 -11.32
C GLN A 205 7.48 -19.84 -10.67
N GLN A 206 7.16 -19.81 -9.38
CA GLN A 206 6.99 -18.59 -8.60
C GLN A 206 8.27 -17.74 -8.55
N ILE A 207 9.43 -18.37 -8.33
CA ILE A 207 10.74 -17.70 -8.40
C ILE A 207 10.97 -17.13 -9.80
N GLN A 208 10.72 -17.90 -10.86
CA GLN A 208 10.89 -17.44 -12.24
C GLN A 208 9.92 -16.30 -12.58
N GLN A 209 8.68 -16.34 -12.11
CA GLN A 209 7.71 -15.28 -12.33
C GLN A 209 8.20 -13.95 -11.75
N LEU A 210 8.75 -13.95 -10.53
CA LEU A 210 9.28 -12.74 -9.89
C LEU A 210 10.42 -12.09 -10.69
N THR A 211 11.19 -12.86 -11.47
CA THR A 211 12.28 -12.29 -12.28
C THR A 211 11.80 -11.67 -13.58
N GLN A 212 10.59 -12.01 -14.02
CA GLN A 212 10.02 -11.60 -15.31
C GLN A 212 8.91 -10.56 -15.19
N LEU A 213 8.55 -10.11 -13.98
CA LEU A 213 7.54 -9.08 -13.76
C LEU A 213 7.86 -7.78 -14.54
N SER A 214 6.85 -7.16 -15.14
CA SER A 214 6.93 -5.79 -15.63
C SER A 214 7.07 -4.79 -14.49
N ASP A 215 7.39 -3.52 -14.79
CA ASP A 215 7.62 -2.49 -13.77
C ASP A 215 6.35 -2.11 -13.00
N ASP A 216 5.18 -2.30 -13.61
CA ASP A 216 3.86 -2.14 -13.03
C ASP A 216 3.30 -3.42 -12.42
N SER A 217 4.03 -4.54 -12.44
CA SER A 217 3.58 -5.79 -11.83
C SER A 217 4.12 -5.95 -10.41
N VAL A 218 3.24 -6.40 -9.52
CA VAL A 218 3.52 -6.73 -8.12
C VAL A 218 2.93 -8.09 -7.82
N ILE A 219 3.62 -8.91 -7.03
CA ILE A 219 3.04 -10.08 -6.38
C ILE A 219 2.74 -9.73 -4.93
N ALA A 220 1.49 -9.92 -4.52
CA ALA A 220 1.09 -9.89 -3.12
C ALA A 220 1.19 -11.28 -2.48
N LEU A 221 1.83 -11.34 -1.32
CA LEU A 221 1.91 -12.50 -0.44
C LEU A 221 1.28 -12.17 0.92
N GLY A 222 0.67 -13.15 1.57
CA GLY A 222 0.01 -13.04 2.88
C GLY A 222 -0.99 -14.19 3.04
N ASP A 223 -1.14 -14.76 4.24
CA ASP A 223 -2.06 -15.90 4.47
C ASP A 223 -1.96 -17.03 3.41
N MET A 224 -0.73 -17.45 3.11
CA MET A 224 -0.41 -18.47 2.08
C MET A 224 -0.86 -18.12 0.65
N MET A 225 -1.23 -16.87 0.36
CA MET A 225 -1.65 -16.43 -0.96
C MET A 225 -0.47 -16.08 -1.88
N TRP A 226 -0.67 -16.29 -3.18
CA TRP A 226 0.17 -15.74 -4.25
C TRP A 226 -0.72 -15.01 -5.26
N ARG A 227 -0.77 -13.67 -5.20
CA ARG A 227 -1.69 -12.88 -6.01
C ARG A 227 -0.96 -11.88 -6.91
N PRO A 228 -1.01 -12.04 -8.24
CA PRO A 228 -0.55 -11.01 -9.16
C PRO A 228 -1.46 -9.78 -9.11
N ILE A 229 -0.82 -8.61 -9.09
CA ILE A 229 -1.45 -7.29 -9.05
C ILE A 229 -0.74 -6.40 -10.07
N THR A 230 -1.51 -5.68 -10.87
CA THR A 230 -1.01 -4.59 -11.71
C THR A 230 -1.22 -3.26 -10.99
N LEU A 231 -0.16 -2.47 -10.88
CA LEU A 231 -0.22 -1.11 -10.38
C LEU A 231 -0.95 -0.24 -11.40
N VAL A 232 -2.03 0.37 -10.94
CA VAL A 232 -2.82 1.31 -11.73
C VAL A 232 -2.73 2.66 -11.05
N SER A 233 -2.32 3.69 -11.78
CA SER A 233 -2.27 5.05 -11.27
C SER A 233 -3.26 5.95 -12.00
N GLY A 234 -4.10 6.63 -11.24
CA GLY A 234 -5.02 7.65 -11.77
C GLY A 234 -4.26 8.86 -12.36
N ALA A 235 -4.97 9.75 -13.04
CA ALA A 235 -4.36 10.95 -13.63
C ALA A 235 -3.63 11.82 -12.59
N LYS A 236 -4.30 12.10 -11.45
CA LYS A 236 -3.71 12.85 -10.33
C LYS A 236 -2.51 12.14 -9.71
N GLU A 237 -2.59 10.82 -9.50
CA GLU A 237 -1.45 10.06 -8.97
C GLU A 237 -0.24 10.13 -9.92
N ARG A 238 -0.46 10.06 -11.24
CA ARG A 238 0.62 10.20 -12.24
C ARG A 238 1.21 11.61 -12.30
N GLU A 239 0.40 12.64 -12.10
CA GLU A 239 0.89 14.02 -12.00
C GLU A 239 1.82 14.20 -10.79
N ILE A 240 1.46 13.59 -9.65
CA ILE A 240 2.24 13.69 -8.41
C ILE A 240 3.48 12.79 -8.43
N LEU A 241 3.34 11.52 -8.83
CA LEU A 241 4.38 10.50 -8.71
C LEU A 241 5.22 10.32 -9.98
N GLY A 242 4.76 10.83 -11.12
CA GLY A 242 5.31 10.50 -12.43
C GLY A 242 4.89 9.11 -12.93
N PRO A 243 5.58 8.57 -13.94
CA PRO A 243 5.29 7.23 -14.46
C PRO A 243 5.66 6.14 -13.45
N ILE A 244 4.94 5.02 -13.52
CA ILE A 244 5.28 3.81 -12.76
C ILE A 244 6.71 3.39 -13.13
N ARG A 245 7.54 3.19 -12.12
CA ARG A 245 8.93 2.78 -12.29
C ARG A 245 9.39 1.88 -11.18
N ARG A 246 10.38 1.05 -11.50
CA ARG A 246 11.16 0.29 -10.53
C ARG A 246 12.44 1.06 -10.21
N GLY A 247 12.67 1.32 -8.93
CA GLY A 247 13.90 1.94 -8.42
C GLY A 247 13.87 3.47 -8.42
N ASP A 248 14.12 4.02 -7.23
CA ASP A 248 14.35 5.44 -6.90
C ASP A 248 15.47 5.52 -5.87
#